data_AF-A0A5B8A0V1-F1
#
_entry.id   AF-A0A5B8A0V1-F1
#
_cell.length_a   1.000
_cell.length_b   1.000
_cell.length_c   1.000
_cell.angle_alpha   90.00
_cell.angle_beta   90.00
_cell.angle_gamma   90.00
#
_symmetry.space_group_name_H-M   'P 1'
#
loop_
_entity.id
_entity.type
_entity.pdbx_description
1 polymer ?
#
loop_
_entity_poly.entity_id
_entity_poly.type
_entity_poly.pdbx_seq_one_letter_code
_entity_poly.pdbx_strand_id
1 'polypeptide(L)'
;MRRFLFKLLLPLPVIPPMFLWTAAALLFVSLNLLWRQEIWPHTPGASPVLEALLITTLGCLIPQGMSIAWRWLAGHPGPRWMKALLQIGLLPLLMGAALLALGCLIMAVVAWLQVL
;
A
#
# COMPACT_ATOMS: atom_id res chain seq x y z
N MET A 1 28.24 -29.80 4.48
CA MET A 1 26.83 -29.91 4.90
C MET A 1 26.13 -28.58 5.16
N ARG A 2 26.77 -27.58 5.80
CA ARG A 2 26.16 -26.27 6.12
C ARG A 2 25.62 -25.47 4.91
N ARG A 3 26.22 -25.62 3.71
CA ARG A 3 25.76 -24.96 2.47
C ARG A 3 24.52 -25.62 1.81
N PHE A 4 24.20 -26.86 2.18
CA PHE A 4 23.05 -27.59 1.62
C PHE A 4 21.76 -27.23 2.36
N LEU A 5 21.85 -27.04 3.68
CA LEU A 5 20.73 -26.56 4.51
C LEU A 5 20.24 -25.17 4.07
N PHE A 6 21.13 -24.26 3.65
CA PHE A 6 20.74 -22.95 3.13
C PHE A 6 20.02 -22.99 1.76
N LYS A 7 20.17 -24.07 0.98
CA LYS A 7 19.39 -24.27 -0.25
C LYS A 7 18.02 -24.93 0.02
N LEU A 8 17.90 -25.64 1.15
CA LEU A 8 16.66 -26.28 1.59
C LEU A 8 15.76 -25.36 2.41
N LEU A 9 16.34 -24.36 3.09
CA LEU A 9 15.65 -23.26 3.76
C LEU A 9 15.09 -22.28 2.71
N LEU A 10 14.07 -22.74 1.99
CA LEU A 10 13.29 -22.03 0.98
C LEU A 10 14.13 -21.33 -0.11
N PRO A 11 13.97 -21.68 -1.40
CA PRO A 11 14.05 -20.64 -2.42
C PRO A 11 12.91 -19.67 -2.12
N LEU A 12 13.12 -18.74 -1.19
CA LEU A 12 12.22 -17.62 -0.99
C LEU A 12 12.04 -17.04 -2.39
N PRO A 13 10.83 -17.09 -2.97
CA PRO A 13 10.60 -16.47 -4.27
C PRO A 13 11.16 -15.07 -4.12
N VAL A 14 12.02 -14.63 -5.05
CA VAL A 14 12.66 -13.31 -4.97
C VAL A 14 11.53 -12.30 -4.87
N ILE A 15 11.18 -11.92 -3.63
CA ILE A 15 10.03 -11.08 -3.36
C ILE A 15 10.45 -9.75 -3.94
N PRO A 16 9.73 -9.22 -4.94
CA PRO A 16 10.10 -7.95 -5.52
C PRO A 16 10.23 -6.94 -4.38
N PRO A 17 11.29 -6.13 -4.32
CA PRO A 17 11.51 -5.21 -3.20
C PRO A 17 10.28 -4.30 -2.95
N MET A 18 9.49 -4.02 -3.99
CA MET A 18 8.22 -3.31 -3.88
C MET A 18 7.20 -4.01 -2.97
N PHE A 19 7.15 -5.34 -2.92
CA PHE A 19 6.21 -6.08 -2.07
C PHE A 19 6.57 -5.97 -0.58
N LEU A 20 7.86 -5.87 -0.26
CA LEU A 20 8.32 -5.62 1.10
C LEU A 20 7.91 -4.22 1.57
N TRP A 21 8.02 -3.22 0.69
CA TRP A 21 7.52 -1.88 0.96
C TRP A 21 6.01 -1.85 1.18
N THR A 22 5.24 -2.58 0.37
CA THR A 22 3.77 -2.68 0.56
C THR A 22 3.43 -3.34 1.90
N ALA A 23 4.14 -4.41 2.26
CA ALA A 23 3.95 -5.11 3.54
C ALA A 23 4.33 -4.23 4.74
N ALA A 24 5.43 -3.49 4.65
CA ALA A 24 5.85 -2.55 5.69
C ALA A 24 4.84 -1.39 5.85
N ALA A 25 4.33 -0.84 4.75
CA ALA A 25 3.32 0.21 4.76
C ALA A 25 1.98 -0.30 5.35
N LEU A 26 1.56 -1.51 5.01
CA LEU A 26 0.37 -2.14 5.61
C LEU A 26 0.57 -2.38 7.11
N LEU A 27 1.72 -2.89 7.51
CA LEU A 27 2.06 -3.10 8.92
C LEU A 27 2.05 -1.79 9.70
N PHE A 28 2.60 -0.71 9.12
CA PHE A 28 2.54 0.63 9.70
C PHE A 28 1.09 1.12 9.86
N VAL A 29 0.25 0.99 8.83
CA VAL A 29 -1.17 1.37 8.91
C VAL A 29 -1.89 0.56 10.00
N SER A 30 -1.69 -0.76 10.06
CA SER A 30 -2.31 -1.61 11.07
C SER A 30 -1.88 -1.25 12.50
N LEU A 31 -0.58 -1.02 12.72
CA LEU A 31 -0.07 -0.59 14.03
C LEU A 31 -0.61 0.78 14.41
N ASN A 32 -0.68 1.72 13.47
CA ASN A 32 -1.17 3.07 13.74
C ASN A 32 -2.69 3.07 14.04
N LEU A 33 -3.47 2.18 13.41
CA LEU A 33 -4.87 1.96 13.76
C LEU A 33 -5.06 1.32 15.14
N LEU A 34 -4.19 0.40 15.53
CA LEU A 34 -4.15 -0.17 16.89
C LEU A 34 -3.83 0.92 17.92
N TRP A 35 -2.79 1.72 17.67
CA TRP A 35 -2.38 2.81 18.54
C TRP A 35 -3.40 3.95 18.64
N ARG A 36 -4.28 4.10 17.66
CA ARG A 36 -5.43 5.00 17.77
C ARG A 36 -6.36 4.65 18.93
N GLN A 37 -6.51 3.36 19.23
CA GLN A 37 -7.38 2.90 20.31
C GLN A 37 -6.66 2.94 21.67
N GLU A 38 -5.37 2.65 21.70
CA GLU A 38 -4.61 2.51 22.95
C GLU A 38 -3.82 3.76 23.37
N ILE A 39 -3.20 4.48 22.43
CA ILE A 39 -2.19 5.52 22.73
C ILE A 39 -2.76 6.94 22.55
N TRP A 40 -3.60 7.17 21.55
CA TRP A 40 -4.15 8.51 21.28
C TRP A 40 -4.96 9.11 22.44
N PRO A 41 -5.75 8.34 23.21
CA PRO A 41 -6.44 8.88 24.38
C PRO A 41 -5.48 9.43 25.44
N HIS A 42 -4.25 8.94 25.49
CA HIS A 42 -3.23 9.30 26.47
C HIS A 42 -2.18 10.29 25.93
N THR A 43 -2.20 10.59 24.63
CA THR A 43 -1.23 11.49 23.98
C THR A 43 -1.88 12.30 22.83
N PRO A 44 -2.79 13.23 23.14
CA PRO A 44 -3.57 13.97 22.14
C PRO A 44 -2.73 14.84 21.20
N GLY A 45 -1.57 15.33 21.65
CA GLY A 45 -0.67 16.17 20.84
C GLY A 45 0.01 15.44 19.68
N ALA A 46 0.11 14.10 19.72
CA ALA A 46 0.72 13.31 18.65
C ALA A 46 -0.30 12.87 17.57
N SER A 47 -1.60 13.01 17.86
CA SER A 47 -2.70 12.58 16.99
C SER A 47 -2.59 13.11 15.55
N PRO A 48 -2.40 14.42 15.30
CA PRO A 48 -2.49 14.91 13.94
C PRO A 48 -1.27 14.54 13.08
N VAL A 49 -0.10 14.34 13.70
CA VAL A 49 1.10 13.85 13.01
C VAL A 49 0.93 12.38 12.59
N LEU A 50 0.37 11.55 13.48
CA LEU A 50 0.09 10.15 13.20
C LEU A 50 -1.03 9.96 12.17
N GLU A 51 -2.05 10.83 12.19
CA GLU A 51 -3.10 10.89 11.16
C GLU A 51 -2.53 11.28 9.81
N ALA A 52 -1.71 12.34 9.74
CA ALA A 52 -1.06 12.75 8.50
C ALA A 52 -0.23 11.59 7.92
N LEU A 53 0.60 10.93 8.74
CA LEU A 53 1.40 9.78 8.32
C LEU A 53 0.52 8.62 7.83
N LEU A 54 -0.60 8.32 8.50
CA LEU A 54 -1.53 7.27 8.08
C LEU A 54 -2.13 7.58 6.72
N ILE A 55 -2.63 8.80 6.53
CA ILE A 55 -3.26 9.24 5.29
C ILE A 55 -2.25 9.26 4.14
N THR A 56 -1.02 9.75 4.38
CA THR A 56 0.05 9.72 3.36
C THR A 56 0.43 8.28 3.00
N THR A 57 0.54 7.39 3.98
CA THR A 57 0.89 5.98 3.73
C THR A 57 -0.19 5.26 2.93
N LEU A 58 -1.48 5.49 3.25
CA LEU A 58 -2.59 4.99 2.45
C LEU A 58 -2.61 5.57 1.04
N GLY A 59 -2.36 6.88 0.91
CA GLY A 59 -2.24 7.57 -0.37
C GLY A 59 -1.14 6.99 -1.26
N CYS A 60 0.00 6.59 -0.68
CA CYS A 60 1.11 5.94 -1.39
C CYS A 60 0.87 4.46 -1.72
N LEU A 61 0.12 3.73 -0.89
CA LEU A 61 -0.23 2.33 -1.13
C LEU A 61 -1.09 2.15 -2.39
N ILE A 62 -1.92 3.14 -2.69
CA ILE A 62 -2.81 3.10 -3.85
C ILE A 62 -2.05 3.03 -5.20
N PRO A 63 -1.19 4.00 -5.58
CA PRO A 63 -0.44 3.94 -6.83
C PRO A 63 0.52 2.75 -6.88
N GLN A 64 1.02 2.29 -5.73
CA GLN A 64 1.83 1.07 -5.65
C GLN A 64 1.01 -0.19 -5.97
N GLY A 65 -0.21 -0.30 -5.42
CA GLY A 65 -1.16 -1.36 -5.77
C GLY A 65 -1.54 -1.33 -7.25
N MET A 66 -1.76 -0.14 -7.82
CA MET A 66 -2.02 0.06 -9.25
C MET A 66 -0.84 -0.43 -10.11
N SER A 67 0.39 -0.07 -9.73
CA SER A 67 1.62 -0.50 -10.44
C SER A 67 1.79 -2.02 -10.41
N ILE A 68 1.53 -2.64 -9.26
CA ILE A 68 1.57 -4.11 -9.10
C ILE A 68 0.49 -4.77 -9.97
N ALA A 69 -0.75 -4.30 -9.91
CA ALA A 69 -1.85 -4.82 -10.70
C ALA A 69 -1.59 -4.69 -12.21
N TRP A 70 -1.05 -3.54 -12.64
CA TRP A 70 -0.70 -3.31 -14.04
C TRP A 70 0.43 -4.23 -14.52
N ARG A 71 1.49 -4.41 -13.73
CA ARG A 71 2.60 -5.33 -14.05
C ARG A 71 2.13 -6.78 -14.10
N TRP A 72 1.26 -7.17 -13.17
CA TRP A 72 0.65 -8.50 -13.17
C TRP A 72 -0.20 -8.74 -14.41
N LEU A 73 -0.99 -7.74 -14.82
CA LEU A 73 -1.81 -7.80 -16.02
C LEU A 73 -0.97 -7.87 -17.31
N ALA A 74 0.10 -7.07 -17.39
CA ALA A 74 1.02 -7.07 -18.52
C ALA A 74 1.69 -8.44 -18.70
N GLY A 75 2.13 -9.05 -17.60
CA GLY A 75 2.77 -10.37 -17.56
C GLY A 75 1.82 -11.56 -17.67
N HIS A 76 0.50 -11.36 -17.69
CA HIS A 76 -0.46 -12.47 -17.70
C HIS A 76 -0.35 -13.28 -19.02
N PRO A 77 -0.10 -14.61 -18.98
CA PRO A 77 0.08 -15.43 -20.18
C PRO A 77 -1.24 -15.85 -20.86
N GLY A 78 -2.39 -15.36 -20.36
CA GLY A 78 -3.71 -15.73 -20.87
C GLY A 78 -4.11 -15.13 -22.23
N PRO A 79 -5.26 -15.54 -22.77
CA PRO A 79 -5.78 -15.07 -24.05
C PRO A 79 -6.01 -13.55 -24.08
N ARG A 80 -5.85 -12.93 -25.27
CA ARG A 80 -6.00 -11.48 -25.45
C ARG A 80 -7.38 -10.94 -25.03
N TRP A 81 -8.45 -11.74 -25.18
CA TRP A 81 -9.79 -11.36 -24.76
C TRP A 81 -9.94 -11.29 -23.22
N MET A 82 -9.24 -12.14 -22.49
CA MET A 82 -9.25 -12.13 -21.02
C MET A 82 -8.46 -10.92 -20.48
N LYS A 83 -7.36 -10.55 -21.15
CA LYS A 83 -6.67 -9.27 -20.89
C LYS A 83 -7.60 -8.06 -21.12
N ALA A 84 -8.40 -8.06 -22.19
CA ALA A 84 -9.33 -6.97 -22.47
C ALA A 84 -10.43 -6.85 -21.40
N LEU A 85 -11.02 -7.96 -20.96
CA LEU A 85 -12.01 -7.97 -19.87
C LEU A 85 -11.42 -7.46 -18.55
N LEU A 86 -10.21 -7.93 -18.21
CA LEU A 86 -9.50 -7.44 -17.03
C LEU A 86 -9.16 -5.95 -17.18
N GLN A 87 -8.75 -5.46 -18.35
CA GLN A 87 -8.50 -4.02 -18.56
C GLN A 87 -9.75 -3.18 -18.35
N ILE A 88 -10.90 -3.62 -18.88
CA ILE A 88 -12.19 -2.91 -18.74
C ILE A 88 -12.63 -2.87 -17.28
N GLY A 89 -12.42 -3.95 -16.51
CA GLY A 89 -12.72 -3.98 -15.08
C GLY A 89 -11.69 -3.23 -14.21
N LEU A 90 -10.41 -3.26 -14.62
CA LEU A 90 -9.32 -2.65 -13.86
C LEU A 90 -9.29 -1.13 -14.06
N LEU A 91 -9.58 -0.60 -15.25
CA LEU A 91 -9.57 0.85 -15.53
C LEU A 91 -10.44 1.69 -14.57
N PRO A 92 -11.73 1.37 -14.34
CA PRO A 92 -12.57 2.11 -13.40
C PRO A 92 -12.08 1.94 -11.95
N LEU A 93 -11.51 0.77 -11.62
CA LEU A 93 -10.92 0.51 -10.31
C LEU A 93 -9.64 1.33 -10.10
N LEU A 94 -8.84 1.51 -11.15
CA LEU A 94 -7.66 2.37 -11.20
C LEU A 94 -8.05 3.86 -11.10
N MET A 95 -9.11 4.30 -11.78
CA MET A 95 -9.62 5.67 -11.66
C MET A 95 -10.17 5.94 -10.26
N GLY A 96 -10.96 5.02 -9.70
CA GLY A 96 -11.48 5.14 -8.33
C GLY A 96 -10.35 5.17 -7.29
N ALA A 97 -9.34 4.32 -7.46
CA ALA A 97 -8.12 4.34 -6.68
C ALA A 97 -7.39 5.70 -6.78
N ALA A 98 -7.15 6.22 -7.99
CA ALA A 98 -6.47 7.51 -8.17
C ALA A 98 -7.24 8.67 -7.51
N LEU A 99 -8.58 8.69 -7.60
CA LEU A 99 -9.42 9.67 -6.93
C LEU A 99 -9.35 9.56 -5.41
N LEU A 100 -9.35 8.34 -4.87
CA LEU A 100 -9.16 8.10 -3.43
C LEU A 100 -7.77 8.56 -2.97
N ALA A 101 -6.72 8.27 -3.74
CA ALA A 101 -5.37 8.69 -3.43
C ALA A 101 -5.25 10.22 -3.39
N LEU A 102 -5.86 10.91 -4.37
CA LEU A 102 -5.93 12.36 -4.41
C LEU A 102 -6.69 12.93 -3.20
N GLY A 103 -7.84 12.33 -2.84
CA GLY A 103 -8.61 12.70 -1.66
C GLY A 103 -7.82 12.54 -0.37
N CYS A 104 -7.11 11.42 -0.20
CA CYS A 104 -6.18 11.22 0.91
C CYS A 104 -5.09 12.31 0.93
N LEU A 105 -4.48 12.61 -0.21
CA LEU A 105 -3.43 13.63 -0.29
C LEU A 105 -3.94 15.02 0.13
N ILE A 106 -5.14 15.40 -0.31
CA ILE A 106 -5.79 16.65 0.10
C ILE A 106 -6.04 16.66 1.61
N MET A 107 -6.60 15.57 2.17
CA MET A 107 -6.84 15.45 3.61
C MET A 107 -5.55 15.51 4.43
N ALA A 108 -4.47 14.89 3.95
CA ALA A 108 -3.15 14.95 4.60
C ALA A 108 -2.61 16.39 4.61
N VAL A 109 -2.72 17.12 3.50
CA VAL A 109 -2.30 18.53 3.40
C VAL A 109 -3.13 19.41 4.35
N VAL A 110 -4.46 19.22 4.40
CA VAL A 110 -5.34 19.95 5.30
C VAL A 110 -4.99 19.66 6.76
N ALA A 111 -4.82 18.39 7.13
CA ALA A 111 -4.42 17.99 8.47
C ALA A 111 -3.06 18.63 8.85
N TRP A 112 -2.12 18.68 7.92
CA TRP A 112 -0.81 19.30 8.15
C TRP A 112 -0.87 20.81 8.36
N LEU A 113 -1.71 21.50 7.60
CA LEU A 113 -1.95 22.94 7.76
C LEU A 113 -2.64 23.30 9.09
N GLN A 114 -3.36 22.36 9.71
CA GLN A 114 -4.00 22.57 11.01
C GLN A 114 -3.05 22.40 12.21
N VAL A 115 -1.86 21.82 11.99
CA VAL A 115 -0.84 21.58 13.03
C VAL A 115 0.17 22.72 13.13
N LEU A 116 0.33 23.50 12.05
CA LEU A 116 1.18 24.70 12.00
C LEU A 116 0.51 25.90 12.67
#